data_AF-J9CJH7-F1
#
_entry.id   AF-J9CJH7-F1
#
_cell.length_a   1.000
_cell.length_b   1.000
_cell.length_c   1.000
_cell.angle_alpha   90.00
_cell.angle_beta   90.00
_cell.angle_gamma   90.00
#
_symmetry.space_group_name_H-M   'P 1'
#
loop_
_entity.id
_entity.type
_entity.pdbx_description
1 polymer ?
#
loop_
_entity_poly.entity_id
_entity_poly.type
_entity_poly.pdbx_seq_one_letter_code
_entity_poly.pdbx_strand_id
1 'polypeptide(L)'
;MLLDEKGLKHRECVMYRTVNNELTEEEVKNFDYDMVIFFSPTGVQSFTNSMPQFEQGDVRIAAFGPATTKVIRDSGLRLDLEAPTKEFPSMTAALENYLKRENRAKQ
;
A
#
# COMPACT_ATOMS: atom_id res chain seq x y z
N MET A 1 2.12 29.01 -5.75
CA MET A 1 1.77 27.96 -6.74
C MET A 1 2.43 28.34 -8.05
N LEU A 2 2.94 27.36 -8.80
CA LEU A 2 3.84 27.56 -9.94
C LEU A 2 3.35 28.62 -10.95
N LEU A 3 2.04 28.72 -11.20
CA LEU A 3 1.46 29.66 -12.16
C LEU A 3 1.37 31.10 -11.63
N ASP A 4 1.09 31.27 -10.33
CA ASP A 4 1.06 32.59 -9.67
C ASP A 4 2.46 33.21 -9.66
N GLU A 5 3.48 32.39 -9.38
CA GLU A 5 4.89 32.79 -9.35
C GLU A 5 5.41 33.30 -10.70
N LYS A 6 4.71 32.97 -11.79
CA LYS A 6 5.01 33.44 -13.16
C LYS A 6 4.12 34.58 -13.63
N GLY A 7 3.20 35.08 -12.80
CA GLY A 7 2.29 36.17 -13.15
C GLY A 7 1.31 35.81 -14.26
N LEU A 8 1.04 34.52 -14.47
CA LEU A 8 0.10 34.06 -15.50
C LEU A 8 -1.34 34.23 -14.99
N LYS A 9 -2.25 34.70 -15.85
CA LYS A 9 -3.68 34.74 -15.53
C LYS A 9 -4.27 33.34 -15.68
N HIS A 10 -4.69 32.74 -14.58
CA HIS A 10 -5.33 31.43 -14.56
C HIS A 10 -6.49 31.39 -13.56
N ARG A 11 -7.34 30.37 -13.65
CA ARG A 11 -8.40 30.07 -12.69
C ARG A 11 -8.47 28.58 -12.50
N GLU A 12 -8.43 28.13 -11.25
CA GLU A 12 -8.55 26.73 -10.92
C GLU A 12 -9.99 26.25 -11.10
N CYS A 13 -10.15 25.07 -11.70
CA CYS A 13 -11.41 24.35 -11.81
C CYS A 13 -11.20 22.92 -11.33
N VAL A 14 -11.92 22.52 -10.29
CA VAL A 14 -11.85 21.16 -9.75
C VAL A 14 -12.74 20.26 -10.60
N MET A 15 -12.14 19.46 -11.48
CA MET A 15 -12.86 18.58 -12.41
C MET A 15 -13.27 17.25 -11.77
N TYR A 16 -12.51 16.77 -10.79
CA TYR A 16 -12.79 15.55 -10.05
C TYR A 16 -12.09 15.58 -8.69
N ARG A 17 -12.51 14.68 -7.81
CA ARG A 17 -11.91 14.46 -6.49
C ARG A 17 -11.66 12.98 -6.30
N THR A 18 -10.42 12.61 -5.99
CA THR A 18 -10.10 11.25 -5.53
C THR A 18 -10.76 11.03 -4.18
N VAL A 19 -11.54 9.95 -4.08
CA VAL A 19 -12.17 9.50 -2.84
C VAL A 19 -11.64 8.13 -2.50
N ASN A 20 -11.62 7.79 -1.22
CA ASN A 20 -11.32 6.43 -0.80
C ASN A 20 -12.47 5.52 -1.18
N ASN A 21 -12.13 4.34 -1.68
CA ASN A 21 -13.07 3.24 -1.80
C ASN A 21 -12.80 2.31 -0.62
N GLU A 22 -13.62 2.44 0.42
CA GLU A 22 -13.51 1.63 1.62
C GLU A 22 -13.92 0.18 1.32
N LEU A 23 -13.34 -0.78 2.03
CA LEU A 23 -13.81 -2.16 1.99
C LEU A 23 -15.21 -2.22 2.60
N THR A 24 -16.09 -2.97 1.95
CA THR A 24 -17.44 -3.25 2.45
C THR A 24 -17.37 -4.12 3.71
N GLU A 25 -18.42 -4.09 4.53
CA GLU A 25 -18.51 -4.96 5.73
C GLU A 25 -18.37 -6.45 5.38
N GLU A 26 -18.85 -6.86 4.20
CA GLU A 26 -18.74 -8.24 3.71
C GLU A 26 -17.28 -8.60 3.35
N GLU A 27 -16.56 -7.70 2.66
CA GLU A 27 -15.14 -7.90 2.36
C GLU A 27 -14.28 -7.93 3.63
N VAL A 28 -14.59 -7.10 4.63
CA VAL A 28 -13.92 -7.11 5.93
C VAL A 28 -14.19 -8.42 6.67
N LYS A 29 -15.45 -8.88 6.70
CA LYS A 29 -15.85 -10.11 7.39
C LYS A 29 -15.24 -11.36 6.77
N ASN A 30 -15.13 -11.39 5.44
CA ASN A 30 -14.63 -12.53 4.67
C ASN A 30 -13.14 -12.37 4.30
N PHE A 31 -12.40 -11.53 5.01
CA PHE A 31 -10.98 -11.33 4.75
C PHE A 31 -10.20 -12.62 5.05
N ASP A 32 -9.75 -13.29 3.99
CA ASP A 32 -9.01 -14.55 4.02
C ASP A 32 -7.86 -14.48 3.00
N TYR A 33 -6.93 -13.56 3.23
CA TYR A 33 -5.78 -13.33 2.35
C TYR A 33 -4.48 -13.60 3.08
N ASP A 34 -3.59 -14.37 2.44
CA ASP A 34 -2.23 -14.60 2.95
C ASP A 34 -1.36 -13.35 2.90
N MET A 35 -1.64 -12.44 1.96
CA MET A 35 -0.80 -11.28 1.70
C MET A 35 -1.57 -10.08 1.12
N VAL A 36 -1.26 -8.89 1.62
CA VAL A 36 -1.78 -7.60 1.12
C VAL A 36 -0.63 -6.76 0.58
N ILE A 37 -0.79 -6.21 -0.63
CA ILE A 37 0.26 -5.45 -1.33
C ILE A 37 -0.23 -4.03 -1.61
N PHE A 38 0.43 -3.04 -1.01
CA PHE A 38 0.09 -1.63 -1.14
C PHE A 38 0.99 -0.91 -2.14
N PHE A 39 0.37 -0.14 -3.04
CA PHE A 39 1.07 0.69 -4.03
C PHE A 39 1.07 2.19 -3.70
N SER A 40 0.35 2.59 -2.65
CA SER A 40 0.27 3.99 -2.24
C SER A 40 0.00 4.15 -0.74
N PRO A 41 0.43 5.27 -0.13
CA PRO A 41 0.06 5.64 1.25
C PRO A 41 -1.45 5.64 1.50
N THR A 42 -2.23 6.12 0.53
CA THR A 42 -3.70 6.20 0.63
C THR A 42 -4.34 4.82 0.71
N GLY A 43 -3.80 3.81 0.01
CA GLY A 43 -4.28 2.44 0.12
C GLY A 43 -4.12 1.87 1.53
N VAL A 44 -3.00 2.18 2.20
CA VAL A 44 -2.74 1.75 3.59
C VAL A 44 -3.75 2.41 4.53
N GLN A 45 -3.96 3.73 4.39
CA GLN A 45 -4.93 4.47 5.22
C GLN A 45 -6.36 3.95 5.02
N SER A 46 -6.76 3.71 3.77
CA SER A 46 -8.08 3.15 3.45
C SER A 46 -8.26 1.78 4.11
N PHE A 47 -7.24 0.91 4.04
CA PHE A 47 -7.27 -0.39 4.68
C PHE A 47 -7.37 -0.31 6.21
N THR A 48 -6.54 0.50 6.88
CA THR A 48 -6.59 0.63 8.34
C THR A 48 -7.88 1.28 8.83
N ASN A 49 -8.47 2.18 8.04
CA ASN A 49 -9.77 2.78 8.37
C ASN A 49 -10.91 1.77 8.24
N SER A 50 -10.91 0.95 7.19
CA SER A 50 -11.92 -0.11 6.99
C SER A 50 -11.75 -1.28 7.97
N MET A 51 -10.53 -1.54 8.46
CA MET A 51 -10.23 -2.62 9.40
C MET A 51 -9.52 -2.09 10.66
N PRO A 52 -10.20 -1.32 11.53
CA PRO A 52 -9.59 -0.69 12.70
C PRO A 52 -9.11 -1.69 13.76
N GLN A 53 -9.62 -2.93 13.73
CA GLN A 53 -9.22 -4.03 14.61
C GLN A 53 -8.42 -5.11 13.86
N PHE A 54 -7.81 -4.77 12.73
CA PHE A 54 -6.99 -5.72 11.99
C PHE A 54 -5.81 -6.19 12.83
N GLU A 55 -5.79 -7.49 13.14
CA GLU A 55 -4.63 -8.15 13.72
C GLU A 55 -3.84 -8.81 12.59
N GLN A 56 -2.62 -8.33 12.35
CA GLN A 56 -1.84 -8.80 11.20
C GLN A 56 -1.54 -10.30 11.25
N GLY A 57 -1.25 -10.86 12.43
CA GLY A 57 -0.96 -12.30 12.59
C GLY A 57 0.02 -12.83 11.52
N ASP A 58 -0.44 -13.84 10.79
CA ASP A 58 0.29 -14.48 9.71
C ASP A 58 0.16 -13.78 8.35
N VAL A 59 -0.73 -12.79 8.22
CA VAL A 59 -0.89 -12.02 6.98
C VAL A 59 0.38 -11.24 6.68
N ARG A 60 0.86 -11.39 5.45
CA ARG A 60 2.05 -10.69 4.95
C ARG A 60 1.67 -9.34 4.37
N ILE A 61 2.45 -8.32 4.65
CA ILE A 61 2.23 -6.98 4.10
C ILE A 61 3.41 -6.58 3.23
N ALA A 62 3.11 -6.09 2.03
CA ALA A 62 4.08 -5.53 1.12
C ALA A 62 3.81 -4.08 0.75
N ALA A 63 4.89 -3.37 0.44
CA ALA A 63 4.86 -1.98 0.04
C ALA A 63 5.61 -1.77 -1.27
N PHE A 64 5.01 -0.99 -2.17
CA PHE A 64 5.71 -0.38 -3.28
C PHE A 64 6.05 1.09 -2.98
N GLY A 65 7.33 1.37 -2.82
CA GLY A 65 7.92 2.70 -2.64
C GLY A 65 8.07 3.14 -1.19
N PRO A 66 9.05 4.02 -0.90
CA PRO A 66 9.41 4.43 0.46
C PRO A 66 8.30 5.20 1.18
N ALA A 67 7.45 5.93 0.45
CA ALA A 67 6.32 6.64 1.02
C ALA A 67 5.27 5.66 1.58
N THR A 68 4.97 4.61 0.84
CA THR A 68 4.03 3.54 1.26
C THR A 68 4.59 2.78 2.45
N THR A 69 5.87 2.39 2.38
CA THR A 69 6.61 1.75 3.46
C THR A 69 6.51 2.53 4.77
N LYS A 70 6.70 3.86 4.71
CA LYS A 70 6.65 4.71 5.90
C LYS A 70 5.28 4.64 6.56
N VAL A 71 4.20 4.78 5.79
CA VAL A 71 2.83 4.75 6.35
C VAL A 71 2.49 3.39 6.95
N ILE A 72 2.91 2.28 6.34
CA ILE A 72 2.73 0.94 6.92
C ILE A 72 3.37 0.86 8.31
N ARG A 73 4.63 1.31 8.44
CA ARG A 73 5.35 1.29 9.72
C ARG A 73 4.72 2.23 10.74
N ASP A 74 4.32 3.44 10.32
CA ASP A 74 3.66 4.42 11.20
C ASP A 74 2.29 3.93 11.70
N SER A 75 1.59 3.11 10.90
CA SER A 75 0.34 2.45 11.28
C SER A 75 0.54 1.23 12.21
N GLY A 76 1.78 0.92 12.61
CA GLY A 76 2.09 -0.19 13.51
C GLY A 76 2.10 -1.57 12.85
N LEU A 77 2.01 -1.63 11.52
CA LEU A 77 2.01 -2.87 10.75
C LEU A 77 3.45 -3.33 10.46
N ARG A 78 3.70 -4.63 10.57
CA ARG A 78 4.96 -5.28 10.17
C ARG A 78 5.03 -5.31 8.64
N LEU A 79 6.12 -4.78 8.08
CA LEU A 79 6.40 -4.88 6.64
C LEU A 79 7.19 -6.16 6.36
N ASP A 80 6.64 -7.05 5.54
CA ASP A 80 7.25 -8.34 5.18
C ASP A 80 8.00 -8.28 3.84
N LEU A 81 7.57 -7.43 2.91
CA LEU A 81 8.22 -7.23 1.61
C LEU A 81 8.22 -5.75 1.18
N GLU A 82 9.39 -5.23 0.85
CA GLU A 82 9.55 -3.88 0.29
C GLU A 82 10.05 -3.97 -1.15
N ALA A 83 9.41 -3.24 -2.06
CA ALA A 83 9.86 -3.02 -3.43
C ALA A 83 9.65 -1.54 -3.81
N PRO A 84 10.32 -1.00 -4.84
CA PRO A 84 11.46 -1.60 -5.51
C PRO A 84 12.70 -1.62 -4.60
N THR A 85 13.61 -2.55 -4.86
CA THR A 85 14.98 -2.56 -4.30
C THR A 85 16.00 -2.47 -5.44
N LYS A 86 17.29 -2.35 -5.10
CA LYS A 86 18.37 -2.40 -6.11
C LYS A 86 18.37 -3.72 -6.89
N GLU A 87 18.01 -4.83 -6.24
CA GLU A 87 18.00 -6.17 -6.82
C GLU A 87 16.68 -6.46 -7.56
N PHE A 88 15.56 -5.95 -7.04
CA PHE A 88 14.22 -6.19 -7.57
C PHE A 88 13.51 -4.86 -7.86
N PRO A 89 13.61 -4.32 -9.10
CA PRO A 89 13.06 -3.01 -9.44
C PRO A 89 11.52 -3.02 -9.62
N SER A 90 10.88 -4.19 -9.58
CA SER A 90 9.42 -4.31 -9.66
C SER A 90 8.86 -5.14 -8.51
N MET A 91 7.60 -4.87 -8.15
CA MET A 91 6.87 -5.67 -7.16
C MET A 91 6.77 -7.14 -7.58
N THR A 92 6.56 -7.42 -8.87
CA THR A 92 6.44 -8.79 -9.39
C THR A 92 7.73 -9.59 -9.18
N ALA A 93 8.90 -9.01 -9.48
CA ALA A 93 10.19 -9.67 -9.31
C ALA A 93 10.51 -9.90 -7.82
N ALA A 94 10.20 -8.90 -6.98
CA ALA A 94 10.39 -8.98 -5.54
C ALA A 94 9.49 -10.07 -4.91
N LEU A 95 8.21 -10.12 -5.32
CA LEU A 95 7.26 -11.12 -4.86
C LEU A 95 7.64 -12.54 -5.30
N GLU A 96 8.08 -12.72 -6.56
CA GLU A 96 8.54 -14.03 -7.03
C GLU A 96 9.73 -14.54 -6.20
N ASN A 97 10.70 -13.68 -5.89
CA ASN A 97 11.82 -14.03 -5.03
C ASN A 97 11.36 -14.37 -3.60
N TYR A 98 10.47 -13.56 -3.04
CA TYR A 98 9.91 -13.77 -1.70
C TYR A 98 9.23 -15.14 -1.59
N LEU A 99 8.31 -15.46 -2.51
CA LEU A 99 7.59 -16.74 -2.52
C LEU A 99 8.54 -17.94 -2.68
N LYS A 100 9.57 -17.83 -3.53
CA LYS A 100 10.58 -18.90 -3.69
C LYS A 100 11.35 -19.16 -2.39
N ARG A 101 11.61 -18.14 -1.58
CA ARG A 101 12.31 -18.26 -0.29
C ARG A 101 11.41 -18.88 0.77
N GLU A 102 10.20 -18.35 0.93
CA GLU A 102 9.23 -18.85 1.92
C GLU A 102 8.84 -20.31 1.67
N ASN A 103 8.63 -20.70 0.41
CA ASN A 103 8.26 -22.08 0.07
C ASN A 103 9.41 -23.09 0.25
N ARG A 104 10.67 -22.64 0.16
CA ARG A 104 11.83 -23.49 0.48
C ARG A 104 12.05 -23.64 1.98
N ALA A 105 11.73 -22.61 2.76
CA ALA A 105 11.85 -22.66 4.23
C ALA A 105 10.80 -23.57 4.90
N LYS A 106 9.73 -23.93 4.19
CA LYS A 106 8.67 -24.84 4.65
C LYS A 106 8.90 -26.31 4.29
N GLN A 107 10.00 -26.67 3.60
CA GLN A 107 10.41 -28.04 3.29
C GLN A 107 11.50 -28.52 4.24
#